data_AF-A0A9E3FH03-F1
#
_entry.id   AF-A0A9E3FH03-F1
#
_cell.length_a   1.000
_cell.length_b   1.000
_cell.length_c   1.000
_cell.angle_alpha   90.00
_cell.angle_beta   90.00
_cell.angle_gamma   90.00
#
_symmetry.space_group_name_H-M   'P 1'
#
loop_
_entity.id
_entity.type
_entity.pdbx_description
1 polymer ?
#
loop_
_entity_poly.entity_id
_entity_poly.type
_entity_poly.pdbx_seq_one_letter_code
_entity_poly.pdbx_strand_id
1 'polypeptide(L)'
;MFCPNCGQRQVSNEARFCPACGFPQEVVGELVANGGRLPWRPPQPSAPQELSPRQKGIRQGAMIMLSVLLFVPLLAIFGVALLGLPGEIVALAAVGLPVGGFLRIMYALLFESNAPAL
;
A
#
# COMPACT_ATOMS: atom_id res chain seq x y z
N MET A 1 -29.04 -30.76 7.92
CA MET A 1 -28.85 -29.72 8.97
C MET A 1 -29.79 -28.54 8.72
N PHE A 2 -30.01 -27.65 9.70
CA PHE A 2 -30.84 -26.45 9.53
C PHE A 2 -29.95 -25.21 9.37
N CYS A 3 -30.40 -24.22 8.58
CA CYS A 3 -29.70 -22.94 8.48
C CYS A 3 -29.83 -22.15 9.79
N PRO A 4 -28.74 -21.65 10.40
CA PRO A 4 -28.80 -20.86 11.63
C PRO A 4 -29.46 -19.49 11.45
N ASN A 5 -29.51 -18.97 10.21
CA ASN A 5 -30.07 -17.64 9.94
C ASN A 5 -31.57 -17.68 9.62
N CYS A 6 -32.04 -18.63 8.80
CA CYS A 6 -33.43 -18.69 8.34
C CYS A 6 -34.21 -19.92 8.83
N GLY A 7 -33.58 -20.85 9.55
CA GLY A 7 -34.23 -22.05 10.07
C GLY A 7 -34.67 -23.08 9.02
N GLN A 8 -34.38 -22.88 7.74
CA GLN A 8 -34.76 -23.81 6.68
C GLN A 8 -33.94 -25.10 6.74
N ARG A 9 -34.59 -26.25 6.46
CA ARG A 9 -33.92 -27.56 6.37
C ARG A 9 -33.06 -27.61 5.10
N GLN A 10 -31.75 -27.82 5.27
CA GLN A 10 -30.83 -28.02 4.16
C GLN A 10 -31.02 -29.40 3.55
N VAL A 11 -31.14 -29.42 2.22
CA VAL A 11 -31.36 -30.64 1.43
C VAL A 11 -30.06 -31.46 1.30
N SER A 12 -28.89 -30.80 1.30
CA SER A 12 -27.58 -31.46 1.29
C SER A 12 -26.61 -30.81 2.28
N ASN A 13 -25.64 -31.62 2.77
CA ASN A 13 -24.63 -31.15 3.70
C ASN A 13 -23.45 -30.41 3.03
N GLU A 14 -23.38 -30.42 1.69
CA GLU A 14 -22.27 -29.85 0.91
C GLU A 14 -22.63 -28.51 0.24
N ALA A 15 -23.82 -27.96 0.54
CA ALA A 15 -24.26 -26.69 -0.03
C ALA A 15 -23.42 -25.52 0.53
N ARG A 16 -22.65 -24.86 -0.35
CA ARG A 16 -21.84 -23.67 0.00
C ARG A 16 -22.71 -22.50 0.52
N PHE A 17 -23.96 -22.42 0.06
CA PHE A 17 -24.92 -21.36 0.43
C PHE A 17 -26.30 -21.94 0.74
N CYS A 18 -27.05 -21.26 1.62
CA CYS A 18 -28.47 -21.58 1.84
C CYS A 18 -29.32 -21.06 0.67
N PRO A 19 -30.19 -21.89 0.05
CA PRO A 19 -31.00 -21.49 -1.10
C PRO A 19 -32.07 -20.44 -0.78
N ALA A 20 -32.53 -20.32 0.48
CA ALA A 20 -33.55 -19.32 0.85
C ALA A 20 -32.98 -17.96 1.23
N CYS A 21 -31.85 -17.90 1.93
CA CYS A 21 -31.32 -16.66 2.50
C CYS A 21 -29.92 -16.28 2.01
N GLY A 22 -29.28 -17.11 1.18
CA GLY A 22 -27.94 -16.85 0.65
C GLY A 22 -26.82 -16.95 1.68
N PHE A 23 -27.11 -17.39 2.91
CA PHE A 23 -26.11 -17.45 3.99
C PHE A 23 -25.00 -18.47 3.66
N PRO A 24 -23.71 -18.10 3.76
CA PRO A 24 -22.59 -18.99 3.48
C PRO A 24 -22.45 -20.06 4.58
N GLN A 25 -22.46 -21.33 4.20
CA GLN A 25 -22.43 -22.45 5.13
C GLN A 25 -21.12 -23.23 5.13
N GLU A 26 -20.11 -22.80 4.37
CA GLU A 26 -18.82 -23.48 4.30
C GLU A 26 -18.15 -23.62 5.69
N VAL A 27 -18.04 -22.50 6.42
CA VAL A 27 -17.47 -22.49 7.78
C VAL A 27 -18.39 -23.18 8.80
N VAL A 28 -19.71 -23.08 8.61
CA VAL A 28 -20.68 -23.68 9.53
C VAL A 28 -20.72 -25.20 9.39
N GLY A 29 -20.62 -25.72 8.17
CA GLY A 29 -20.50 -27.15 7.91
C GLY A 29 -19.23 -27.73 8.55
N GLU A 30 -18.10 -27.03 8.41
CA GLU A 30 -16.83 -27.39 9.06
C GLU A 30 -16.95 -27.35 10.61
N LEU A 31 -17.61 -26.33 11.16
CA LEU A 31 -17.85 -26.20 12.60
C LEU A 31 -18.70 -27.35 13.16
N VAL A 32 -19.78 -27.71 12.46
CA VAL A 32 -20.68 -28.81 12.86
C VAL A 32 -19.96 -30.15 12.73
N ALA A 33 -19.20 -30.36 11.65
CA ALA A 33 -18.42 -31.58 11.44
C ALA A 33 -17.36 -31.79 12.52
N ASN A 34 -16.76 -30.71 13.03
CA ASN A 34 -15.75 -30.74 14.10
C ASN A 34 -16.33 -30.57 15.51
N GLY A 35 -17.65 -30.74 15.70
CA GLY A 35 -18.28 -30.71 17.02
C GLY A 35 -18.18 -29.36 17.74
N GLY A 36 -18.23 -28.25 17.00
CA GLY A 36 -18.15 -26.90 17.54
C GLY A 36 -16.73 -26.35 17.71
N ARG A 37 -15.71 -27.04 17.17
CA ARG A 37 -14.32 -26.56 17.18
C ARG A 37 -13.87 -26.23 15.77
N LEU A 38 -13.44 -24.99 15.54
CA LEU A 38 -12.77 -24.67 14.28
C LEU A 38 -11.29 -25.03 14.40
N PRO A 39 -10.68 -25.67 13.38
CA PRO A 39 -9.23 -25.73 13.31
C PRO A 39 -8.69 -24.30 13.30
N TRP A 40 -7.66 -24.02 14.10
CA TRP A 40 -7.02 -22.72 14.16
C TRP A 40 -6.49 -22.36 12.77
N ARG A 41 -7.16 -21.42 12.09
CA ARG A 41 -6.68 -20.82 10.85
C ARG A 41 -5.88 -19.58 11.28
N PRO A 42 -4.56 -19.51 10.99
CA PRO A 42 -3.83 -18.27 11.23
C PRO A 42 -4.58 -17.15 10.51
N PRO A 43 -4.70 -15.95 11.10
CA PRO A 43 -5.17 -14.78 10.37
C PRO A 43 -4.38 -14.75 9.08
N GLN A 44 -5.06 -14.74 7.92
CA GLN A 44 -4.36 -14.44 6.67
C GLN A 44 -3.54 -13.18 6.97
N PRO A 45 -2.21 -13.20 6.80
CA PRO A 45 -1.45 -11.98 6.93
C PRO A 45 -2.14 -11.02 5.98
N SER A 46 -2.74 -9.96 6.53
CA SER A 46 -3.28 -8.88 5.72
C SER A 46 -2.18 -8.56 4.74
N ALA A 47 -2.41 -8.85 3.45
CA ALA A 47 -1.38 -8.70 2.43
C ALA A 47 -0.70 -7.34 2.66
N PRO A 48 0.65 -7.26 2.65
CA PRO A 48 1.36 -6.01 2.91
C PRO A 48 0.65 -4.93 2.12
N GLN A 49 0.08 -3.94 2.81
CA GLN A 49 -0.81 -2.98 2.18
C GLN A 49 0.03 -2.24 1.15
N GLU A 50 -0.07 -2.66 -0.12
CA GLU A 50 0.80 -2.14 -1.15
C GLU A 50 0.50 -0.65 -1.28
N LEU A 51 1.51 0.17 -1.00
CA LEU A 51 1.38 1.62 -1.11
C LEU A 51 0.82 1.94 -2.48
N SER A 52 -0.24 2.77 -2.51
CA SER A 52 -0.83 3.18 -3.78
C SER A 52 0.23 3.88 -4.63
N PRO A 53 0.13 3.80 -5.97
CA PRO A 53 1.07 4.44 -6.88
C PRO A 53 1.32 5.91 -6.49
N ARG A 54 0.24 6.63 -6.18
CA ARG A 54 0.29 8.02 -5.70
C ARG A 54 1.11 8.23 -4.44
N GLN A 55 0.96 7.36 -3.43
CA GLN A 55 1.75 7.47 -2.20
C GLN A 55 3.24 7.23 -2.46
N LYS A 56 3.57 6.31 -3.38
CA LYS A 56 4.96 6.10 -3.81
C LYS A 56 5.52 7.35 -4.48
N GLY A 57 4.76 7.99 -5.38
CA GLY A 57 5.20 9.20 -6.06
C GLY A 57 5.39 10.40 -5.13
N ILE A 58 4.47 10.61 -4.18
CA ILE A 58 4.62 11.65 -3.16
C ILE A 58 5.86 11.41 -2.31
N ARG A 59 6.06 10.18 -1.83
CA ARG A 59 7.23 9.82 -1.01
C ARG A 59 8.54 10.01 -1.78
N GLN A 60 8.57 9.65 -3.05
CA GLN A 60 9.73 9.85 -3.90
C GLN A 60 10.05 11.35 -4.06
N GLY A 61 9.05 12.18 -4.38
CA GLY A 61 9.26 13.63 -4.51
C GLY A 61 9.70 14.29 -3.20
N ALA A 62 9.12 13.89 -2.07
CA ALA A 62 9.54 14.37 -0.75
C ALA A 62 10.99 13.99 -0.42
N MET A 63 11.41 12.76 -0.74
CA MET A 63 12.81 12.33 -0.57
C MET A 63 13.76 13.16 -1.43
N ILE A 64 13.38 13.52 -2.66
CA ILE A 64 14.19 14.39 -3.53
C ILE A 64 14.31 15.79 -2.91
N MET A 65 13.22 16.38 -2.41
CA MET A 65 13.28 17.69 -1.73
C MET A 65 14.17 17.64 -0.48
N LEU A 66 14.05 16.59 0.33
CA LEU A 66 14.83 16.44 1.56
C LEU A 66 16.32 16.19 1.26
N SER A 67 16.62 15.55 0.13
CA SER A 67 18.00 15.28 -0.29
C SER A 67 18.84 16.55 -0.48
N VAL A 68 18.21 17.70 -0.77
CA VAL A 68 18.86 19.04 -0.82
C VAL A 68 19.68 19.32 0.43
N LEU A 69 19.13 18.98 1.60
CA LEU A 69 19.75 19.28 2.89
C LEU A 69 21.09 18.56 3.08
N LEU A 70 21.28 17.45 2.36
CA LEU A 70 22.51 16.66 2.35
C LEU A 70 23.38 16.99 1.13
N PHE A 71 22.81 16.99 -0.06
CA PHE A 71 23.56 17.13 -1.32
C PHE A 71 24.15 18.52 -1.54
N VAL A 72 23.43 19.59 -1.18
CA VAL A 72 23.93 20.96 -1.36
C VAL A 72 25.19 21.24 -0.52
N PRO A 73 25.24 20.96 0.79
CA PRO A 73 26.47 21.17 1.57
C PRO A 73 27.61 20.24 1.12
N LEU A 74 27.30 19.00 0.72
CA LEU A 74 28.31 18.11 0.13
C LEU A 74 28.91 18.69 -1.16
N LEU A 75 28.08 19.20 -2.07
CA LEU A 75 28.54 19.86 -3.30
C LEU A 75 29.34 21.15 -3.01
N ALA A 76 28.92 21.93 -2.02
CA ALA A 76 29.64 23.15 -1.64
C ALA A 76 31.03 22.85 -1.06
N ILE A 77 31.12 21.89 -0.14
CA ILE A 77 32.38 21.56 0.53
C ILE A 77 33.29 20.73 -0.39
N PHE A 78 32.80 19.62 -0.93
CA PHE A 78 33.64 18.72 -1.73
C PHE A 78 33.78 19.17 -3.18
N GLY A 79 32.71 19.71 -3.77
CA GLY A 79 32.74 20.17 -5.16
C GLY A 79 33.45 21.50 -5.34
N VAL A 80 32.99 22.54 -4.62
CA VAL A 80 33.54 23.89 -4.81
C VAL A 80 34.85 24.06 -4.04
N ALA A 81 34.88 23.74 -2.74
CA ALA A 81 36.05 24.05 -1.92
C ALA A 81 37.25 23.10 -2.13
N LEU A 82 37.02 21.83 -2.51
CA LEU A 82 38.09 20.84 -2.72
C LEU A 82 38.44 20.63 -4.21
N LEU A 83 37.46 20.62 -5.12
CA LEU A 83 37.64 20.34 -6.54
C LEU A 83 37.64 21.58 -7.44
N GLY A 84 37.34 22.77 -6.88
CA GLY A 84 37.35 24.03 -7.62
C GLY A 84 36.20 24.19 -8.63
N LEU A 85 35.09 23.47 -8.45
CA LEU A 85 33.91 23.59 -9.32
C LEU A 85 33.28 24.99 -9.22
N PRO A 86 32.64 25.48 -10.30
CA PRO A 86 31.93 26.74 -10.26
C PRO A 86 30.76 26.69 -9.26
N GLY A 87 30.65 27.71 -8.40
CA GLY A 87 29.60 27.80 -7.37
C GLY A 87 28.18 27.83 -7.93
N GLU A 88 28.02 28.14 -9.21
CA GLU A 88 26.73 28.10 -9.92
C GLU A 88 26.07 26.72 -9.86
N ILE A 89 26.87 25.63 -9.86
CA ILE A 89 26.35 24.26 -9.75
C ILE A 89 25.64 24.04 -8.41
N VAL A 90 26.15 24.64 -7.33
CA VAL A 90 25.54 24.56 -6.00
C VAL A 90 24.21 25.29 -5.99
N ALA A 91 24.13 26.48 -6.60
CA ALA A 91 22.89 27.24 -6.72
C ALA A 91 21.85 26.50 -7.58
N LEU A 92 22.27 25.93 -8.71
CA LEU A 92 21.42 25.10 -9.56
C LEU A 92 20.90 23.86 -8.84
N ALA A 93 21.75 23.17 -8.07
CA ALA A 93 21.31 22.04 -7.26
C ALA A 93 20.33 22.48 -6.16
N ALA A 94 20.63 23.57 -5.46
CA ALA A 94 19.82 24.10 -4.37
C ALA A 94 18.42 24.52 -4.80
N VAL A 95 18.25 25.01 -6.04
CA VAL A 95 16.93 25.38 -6.59
C VAL A 95 16.31 24.22 -7.37
N GLY A 96 17.10 23.48 -8.16
CA GLY A 96 16.62 22.43 -9.05
C GLY A 96 16.09 21.20 -8.33
N LEU A 97 16.76 20.74 -7.27
CA LEU A 97 16.30 19.59 -6.47
C LEU A 97 14.95 19.83 -5.77
N PRO A 98 14.70 20.95 -5.05
CA PRO A 98 13.40 21.16 -4.43
C PRO A 98 12.31 21.41 -5.46
N VAL A 99 12.58 22.17 -6.53
CA VAL A 99 11.62 22.37 -7.63
C VAL A 99 11.29 21.04 -8.31
N GLY A 100 12.29 20.21 -8.60
CA GLY A 100 12.11 18.88 -9.18
C GLY A 100 11.32 17.94 -8.27
N GLY A 101 11.60 17.94 -6.97
CA GLY A 101 10.85 17.18 -5.98
C GLY A 101 9.38 17.64 -5.89
N PHE A 102 9.14 18.95 -5.90
CA PHE A 102 7.79 19.52 -5.93
C PHE A 102 7.02 19.12 -7.19
N LEU A 103 7.65 19.23 -8.37
CA LEU A 103 7.04 18.82 -9.64
C LEU A 103 6.70 17.32 -9.66
N ARG A 104 7.54 16.46 -9.07
CA ARG A 104 7.27 15.02 -8.95
C ARG A 104 6.05 14.74 -8.05
N ILE A 105 5.90 15.49 -6.97
CA ILE A 105 4.71 15.42 -6.08
C ILE A 105 3.47 15.87 -6.84
N MET A 106 3.52 17.02 -7.53
CA MET A 106 2.41 17.50 -8.34
C MET A 106 1.99 16.49 -9.40
N TYR A 107 2.96 15.88 -10.09
CA TYR A 107 2.69 14.82 -11.05
C TYR A 107 1.98 13.62 -10.40
N ALA A 108 2.45 13.17 -9.24
CA ALA A 108 1.79 12.09 -8.49
C ALA A 108 0.33 12.46 -8.13
N LEU A 109 0.11 13.69 -7.66
CA LEU A 109 -1.21 14.15 -7.26
C LEU A 109 -2.20 14.28 -8.43
N LEU A 110 -1.70 14.62 -9.63
CA LEU A 110 -2.52 14.84 -10.82
C LEU A 110 -2.76 13.57 -11.63
N PHE A 111 -1.75 12.69 -11.75
CA PHE A 111 -1.76 11.60 -12.73
C PHE A 111 -1.71 10.19 -12.13
N GLU A 112 -1.31 10.01 -10.86
CA GLU A 112 -1.24 8.67 -10.24
C GLU A 112 -2.55 8.33 -9.52
N SER A 113 -3.05 7.11 -9.76
CA SER A 113 -4.29 6.62 -9.16
C SER A 113 -4.14 6.34 -7.66
N ASN A 114 -5.24 6.55 -6.93
CA ASN A 114 -5.34 6.22 -5.51
C ASN A 114 -5.55 4.72 -5.26
N ALA A 115 -5.94 3.95 -6.28
CA ALA A 115 -6.23 2.53 -6.14
C ALA A 115 -4.91 1.73 -6.06
N PRO A 116 -4.78 0.79 -5.10
CA PRO A 116 -3.69 -0.18 -5.12
C PRO A 116 -3.79 -0.99 -6.42
N ALA A 117 -2.64 -1.37 -6.99
CA ALA A 117 -2.63 -2.28 -8.13
C ALA A 117 -3.31 -3.59 -7.69
N LEU A 118 -4.39 -3.95 -8.38
CA LEU A 118 -5.17 -5.18 -8.13
C LEU A 118 -4.38 -6.41 -8.53
#